data_AF-A0A540X6T3-F1
#
_entry.id   AF-A0A540X6T3-F1
#
_cell.length_a   1.000
_cell.length_b   1.000
_cell.length_c   1.000
_cell.angle_alpha   90.00
_cell.angle_beta   90.00
_cell.angle_gamma   90.00
#
_symmetry.space_group_name_H-M   'P 1'
#
loop_
_entity.id
_entity.type
_entity.pdbx_description
1 polymer ?
#
loop_
_entity_poly.entity_id
_entity_poly.type
_entity_poly.pdbx_seq_one_letter_code
_entity_poly.pdbx_strand_id
1 'polypeptide(L)'
;MTPEEKQRLIERARAILLEQVPHWEPATPEESDPSSGYEQLAAAVRGALAGERGGVPTLHRVFDERFFAATNSHHEYALAALSLALLGDRASIQRIRAVSAINLNREAKPLALAILDATEEPLPAHGESNSSPEEA
;
A
#
# COMPACT_ATOMS: atom_id res chain seq x y z
N MET A 1 -3.97 17.98 3.98
CA MET A 1 -3.04 17.60 2.90
C MET A 1 -3.70 17.98 1.60
N THR A 2 -2.99 18.60 0.66
CA THR A 2 -3.59 18.93 -0.64
C THR A 2 -3.68 17.69 -1.53
N PRO A 3 -4.57 17.67 -2.54
CA PRO A 3 -4.61 16.58 -3.53
C PRO A 3 -3.26 16.36 -4.23
N GLU A 4 -2.49 17.42 -4.48
CA GLU A 4 -1.17 17.35 -5.13
C GLU A 4 -0.11 16.76 -4.19
N GLU A 5 -0.17 17.07 -2.89
CA GLU A 5 0.69 16.42 -1.89
C GLU A 5 0.38 14.93 -1.80
N LYS A 6 -0.90 14.57 -1.75
CA LYS A 6 -1.34 13.16 -1.74
C LYS A 6 -0.87 12.41 -2.99
N GLN A 7 -1.04 13.02 -4.17
CA GLN A 7 -0.60 12.43 -5.43
C GLN A 7 0.91 12.20 -5.45
N ARG A 8 1.71 13.15 -4.93
CA ARG A 8 3.17 12.97 -4.79
C ARG A 8 3.54 11.81 -3.86
N LEU A 9 2.81 11.62 -2.76
CA LEU A 9 3.02 10.47 -1.87
C LEU A 9 2.69 9.14 -2.57
N ILE A 10 1.57 9.09 -3.29
CA ILE A 10 1.17 7.92 -4.09
C ILE A 10 2.22 7.60 -5.16
N GLU A 11 2.71 8.59 -5.88
CA GLU A 11 3.76 8.43 -6.89
C GLU A 11 5.06 7.94 -6.27
N ARG A 12 5.45 8.47 -5.10
CA ARG A 12 6.64 7.98 -4.38
C ARG A 12 6.47 6.53 -3.95
N ALA A 13 5.31 6.14 -3.44
CA ALA A 13 5.01 4.76 -3.07
C ALA A 13 5.08 3.82 -4.28
N ARG A 14 4.49 4.22 -5.41
CA ARG A 14 4.57 3.47 -6.67
C ARG A 14 6.01 3.32 -7.17
N ALA A 15 6.82 4.38 -7.12
CA ALA A 15 8.22 4.33 -7.53
C ALA A 15 9.03 3.33 -6.71
N ILE A 16 8.87 3.33 -5.39
CA ILE A 16 9.53 2.37 -4.49
C ILE A 16 9.12 0.94 -4.85
N LEU A 17 7.82 0.68 -5.03
CA LEU A 17 7.34 -0.65 -5.39
C LEU A 17 7.90 -1.11 -6.75
N LEU A 18 7.91 -0.24 -7.76
CA LEU A 18 8.43 -0.56 -9.10
C LEU A 18 9.94 -0.81 -9.11
N GLU A 19 10.71 -0.14 -8.25
CA GLU A 19 12.15 -0.40 -8.09
C GLU A 19 12.41 -1.77 -7.45
N GLN A 20 11.57 -2.17 -6.49
CA GLN A 20 11.78 -3.39 -5.72
C GLN A 20 11.24 -4.65 -6.42
N VAL A 21 10.10 -4.59 -7.11
CA VAL A 21 9.44 -5.77 -7.74
C VAL A 21 10.37 -6.60 -8.67
N PRO A 22 11.21 -6.00 -9.54
CA PRO A 22 12.10 -6.76 -10.43
C PRO A 22 13.18 -7.58 -9.71
N HIS A 23 13.56 -7.19 -8.49
CA HIS A 23 14.63 -7.85 -7.74
C HIS A 23 14.21 -9.19 -7.11
N TRP A 24 12.92 -9.55 -7.20
CA TRP A 24 12.33 -10.74 -6.58
C TRP A 24 11.69 -11.66 -7.61
N GLU A 25 11.96 -11.45 -8.90
CA GLU A 25 11.62 -12.42 -9.95
C GLU A 25 12.58 -13.61 -9.88
N PRO A 26 12.08 -14.86 -9.94
CA PRO A 26 12.96 -16.02 -10.04
C PRO A 26 13.73 -15.95 -11.37
N ALA A 27 15.03 -16.22 -11.33
CA ALA A 27 15.89 -16.24 -12.51
C ALA A 27 15.49 -17.34 -13.53
N THR A 28 14.74 -18.35 -13.10
CA THR A 28 14.28 -19.47 -13.94
C THR A 28 12.96 -20.08 -13.41
N PRO A 29 12.06 -20.57 -14.29
CA PRO A 29 10.73 -21.09 -13.89
C PRO A 29 10.70 -22.54 -13.36
N GLU A 30 11.85 -23.18 -13.09
CA GLU A 30 11.94 -24.66 -13.13
C GLU A 30 11.95 -25.42 -11.78
N GLU A 31 11.59 -24.80 -10.66
CA GLU A 31 11.37 -25.54 -9.41
C GLU A 31 10.02 -25.16 -8.79
N SER A 32 8.97 -25.87 -9.22
CA SER A 32 7.63 -25.83 -8.63
C SER A 32 7.62 -26.49 -7.25
N ASP A 33 8.09 -25.75 -6.24
CA ASP A 33 7.51 -25.77 -4.90
C ASP A 33 6.25 -24.85 -4.94
N PRO A 34 5.23 -25.00 -4.07
CA PRO A 34 4.01 -24.20 -4.18
C PRO A 34 4.38 -22.72 -4.03
N SER A 35 4.27 -21.97 -5.12
CA SER A 35 4.64 -20.55 -5.32
C SER A 35 5.20 -19.90 -4.07
N SER A 36 6.52 -19.70 -4.02
CA SER A 36 7.19 -19.18 -2.82
C SER A 36 6.45 -17.94 -2.29
N GLY A 37 6.48 -17.70 -0.97
CA GLY A 37 5.80 -16.53 -0.38
C GLY A 37 6.17 -15.20 -1.07
N TYR A 38 7.35 -15.13 -1.68
CA TYR A 38 7.81 -14.01 -2.50
C TYR A 38 7.10 -13.87 -3.83
N GLU A 39 6.84 -14.97 -4.55
CA GLU A 39 6.07 -14.92 -5.79
C GLU A 39 4.63 -14.46 -5.52
N GLN A 40 4.03 -14.97 -4.43
CA GLN A 40 2.72 -14.54 -3.98
C GLN A 40 2.71 -13.05 -3.61
N LEU A 41 3.73 -12.59 -2.87
CA LEU A 41 3.89 -11.18 -2.52
C LEU A 41 4.09 -10.31 -3.77
N ALA A 42 4.97 -10.71 -4.69
CA ALA A 42 5.22 -9.97 -5.93
C ALA A 42 3.96 -9.87 -6.80
N ALA A 43 3.19 -10.95 -6.92
CA ALA A 43 1.90 -10.94 -7.61
C ALA A 43 0.89 -9.99 -6.94
N ALA A 44 0.81 -10.02 -5.60
CA ALA A 44 -0.06 -9.11 -4.85
C ALA A 44 0.35 -7.63 -4.98
N VAL A 45 1.65 -7.35 -5.01
CA VAL A 45 2.19 -6.00 -5.25
C VAL A 45 1.86 -5.51 -6.66
N ARG A 46 2.01 -6.35 -7.69
CA ARG A 46 1.61 -6.01 -9.07
C ARG A 46 0.11 -5.73 -9.17
N GLY A 47 -0.72 -6.56 -8.54
CA GLY A 47 -2.16 -6.32 -8.44
C GLY A 47 -2.46 -4.97 -7.77
N ALA A 48 -1.81 -4.66 -6.65
CA ALA A 48 -1.98 -3.37 -5.96
C ALA A 48 -1.56 -2.17 -6.83
N LEU A 49 -0.48 -2.29 -7.61
CA LEU A 49 -0.06 -1.26 -8.57
C LEU A 49 -1.13 -1.02 -9.66
N ALA A 50 -1.81 -2.08 -10.09
CA ALA A 50 -2.94 -2.03 -11.01
C ALA A 50 -4.27 -1.59 -10.35
N GLY A 51 -4.31 -1.42 -9.02
CA GLY A 51 -5.51 -1.07 -8.27
C GLY A 51 -6.41 -2.27 -7.93
N GLU A 52 -5.92 -3.49 -8.11
CA GLU A 52 -6.64 -4.73 -7.84
C GLU A 52 -6.57 -5.11 -6.37
N ARG A 53 -7.74 -5.43 -5.78
CA ARG A 53 -7.85 -5.80 -4.35
C ARG A 53 -7.68 -7.30 -4.09
N GLY A 54 -7.55 -8.13 -5.12
CA GLY A 54 -7.45 -9.59 -4.98
C GLY A 54 -6.24 -10.06 -4.16
N GLY A 55 -5.16 -9.27 -4.15
CA GLY A 55 -3.94 -9.56 -3.39
C GLY A 55 -3.97 -9.15 -1.90
N VAL A 56 -5.01 -8.45 -1.42
CA VAL A 56 -5.07 -7.95 -0.02
C VAL A 56 -4.85 -9.05 1.02
N PRO A 57 -5.49 -10.24 0.93
CA PRO A 57 -5.23 -11.31 1.89
C PRO A 57 -3.75 -11.70 1.96
N THR A 58 -3.07 -11.80 0.81
CA THR A 58 -1.64 -12.10 0.74
C THR A 58 -0.79 -11.00 1.39
N LEU A 59 -1.15 -9.73 1.19
CA LEU A 59 -0.45 -8.61 1.83
C LEU A 59 -0.62 -8.62 3.35
N HIS A 60 -1.79 -9.04 3.87
CA HIS A 60 -1.99 -9.21 5.32
C HIS A 60 -1.16 -10.36 5.90
N ARG A 61 -1.02 -11.46 5.16
CA ARG A 61 -0.19 -12.61 5.58
C ARG A 61 1.26 -12.22 5.88
N VAL A 62 1.81 -11.22 5.18
CA VAL A 62 3.16 -10.69 5.47
C VAL A 62 3.29 -10.21 6.91
N PHE A 63 2.24 -9.65 7.50
CA PHE A 63 2.25 -9.17 8.90
C PHE A 63 1.88 -10.26 9.90
N ASP A 64 0.95 -11.14 9.51
CA ASP A 64 0.28 -12.05 10.42
C ASP A 64 0.96 -13.44 10.50
N GLU A 65 1.62 -13.89 9.41
CA GLU A 65 2.26 -15.20 9.34
C GLU A 65 3.77 -15.13 9.57
N ARG A 66 4.22 -15.86 10.59
CA ARG A 66 5.65 -16.03 10.86
C ARG A 66 6.29 -16.77 9.68
N PHE A 67 7.30 -16.15 9.08
CA PHE A 67 8.09 -16.66 7.95
C PHE A 67 7.45 -16.58 6.55
N PHE A 68 6.28 -15.97 6.39
CA PHE A 68 5.75 -15.68 5.05
C PHE A 68 6.62 -14.62 4.37
N ALA A 69 7.24 -14.97 3.24
CA ALA A 69 8.12 -14.05 2.50
C ALA A 69 9.18 -13.40 3.43
N ALA A 70 9.66 -14.09 4.45
CA ALA A 70 10.52 -13.49 5.47
C ALA A 70 12.00 -13.54 5.10
N THR A 71 12.61 -12.36 4.97
CA THR A 71 14.07 -12.23 4.91
C THR A 71 14.58 -11.50 6.14
N ASN A 72 15.89 -11.63 6.40
CA ASN A 72 16.56 -10.82 7.42
C ASN A 72 16.53 -9.31 7.10
N SER A 73 16.14 -8.90 5.89
CA SER A 73 16.07 -7.48 5.48
C SER A 73 14.74 -6.81 5.85
N HIS A 74 13.68 -7.58 6.12
CA HIS A 74 12.33 -7.08 6.42
C HIS A 74 11.73 -6.19 5.31
N HIS A 75 12.22 -6.29 4.08
CA HIS A 75 11.71 -5.49 2.95
C HIS A 75 10.26 -5.87 2.58
N GLU A 76 9.86 -7.12 2.83
CA GLU A 76 8.50 -7.61 2.61
C GLU A 76 7.43 -6.74 3.29
N TYR A 77 7.68 -6.27 4.53
CA TYR A 77 6.76 -5.40 5.26
C TYR A 77 6.61 -4.03 4.60
N ALA A 78 7.68 -3.50 4.00
CA ALA A 78 7.65 -2.22 3.30
C ALA A 78 6.78 -2.33 2.05
N LEU A 79 6.94 -3.41 1.29
CA LEU A 79 6.13 -3.68 0.09
C LEU A 79 4.65 -3.84 0.47
N ALA A 80 4.37 -4.67 1.48
CA ALA A 80 3.01 -4.89 1.93
C ALA A 80 2.34 -3.59 2.43
N ALA A 81 3.06 -2.79 3.23
CA ALA A 81 2.54 -1.52 3.76
C ALA A 81 2.20 -0.53 2.64
N LEU A 82 3.10 -0.35 1.66
CA LEU A 82 2.87 0.56 0.53
C LEU A 82 1.75 0.07 -0.39
N SER A 83 1.69 -1.23 -0.69
CA SER A 83 0.62 -1.81 -1.51
C SER A 83 -0.75 -1.65 -0.84
N LEU A 84 -0.86 -1.89 0.46
CA LEU A 84 -2.10 -1.68 1.22
C LEU A 84 -2.49 -0.20 1.29
N ALA A 85 -1.51 0.70 1.40
CA ALA A 85 -1.75 2.13 1.35
C ALA A 85 -2.28 2.59 -0.01
N LEU A 86 -1.73 2.08 -1.13
CA LEU A 86 -2.24 2.37 -2.48
C LEU A 86 -3.68 1.89 -2.68
N LEU A 87 -4.05 0.78 -2.04
CA LEU A 87 -5.42 0.25 -2.08
C LEU A 87 -6.37 0.93 -1.08
N GLY A 88 -5.87 1.84 -0.23
CA GLY A 88 -6.65 2.51 0.80
C GLY A 88 -7.11 1.59 1.93
N ASP A 89 -6.36 0.52 2.24
CA ASP A 89 -6.72 -0.45 3.27
C ASP A 89 -6.42 0.07 4.69
N ARG A 90 -7.36 0.80 5.28
CA ARG A 90 -7.21 1.38 6.63
C ARG A 90 -7.20 0.34 7.75
N ALA A 91 -7.73 -0.87 7.51
CA ALA A 91 -7.67 -1.96 8.48
C ALA A 91 -6.23 -2.36 8.85
N SER A 92 -5.27 -2.03 7.98
CA SER A 92 -3.85 -2.34 8.17
C SER A 92 -3.05 -1.29 8.93
N ILE A 93 -3.63 -0.15 9.31
CA ILE A 93 -2.90 0.93 9.99
C ILE A 93 -2.17 0.43 11.24
N GLN A 94 -2.83 -0.37 12.08
CA GLN A 94 -2.20 -0.89 13.29
C GLN A 94 -1.08 -1.90 13.00
N ARG A 95 -1.24 -2.72 11.95
CA ARG A 95 -0.19 -3.64 11.48
C ARG A 95 1.04 -2.88 11.01
N ILE A 96 0.84 -1.85 10.18
CA ILE A 96 1.92 -1.00 9.66
C ILE A 96 2.64 -0.27 10.81
N ARG A 97 1.91 0.19 11.84
CA ARG A 97 2.49 0.82 13.03
C ARG A 97 3.36 -0.13 13.85
N ALA A 98 3.02 -1.42 13.90
CA ALA A 98 3.77 -2.43 14.66
C ALA A 98 5.12 -2.81 14.00
N VAL A 99 5.31 -2.55 12.70
CA VAL A 99 6.55 -2.86 11.99
C VAL A 99 7.73 -2.04 12.50
N SER A 100 8.88 -2.70 12.70
CA SER A 100 10.15 -2.05 13.02
C SER A 100 10.62 -1.14 11.87
N ALA A 101 10.97 0.11 12.19
CA ALA A 101 11.47 1.08 11.22
C ALA A 101 12.97 0.87 10.93
N ILE A 102 13.29 -0.23 10.26
CA ILE A 102 14.65 -0.57 9.80
C ILE A 102 14.66 -0.80 8.29
N ASN A 103 15.82 -0.61 7.65
CA ASN A 103 15.98 -0.74 6.20
C ASN A 103 14.91 0.07 5.45
N LEU A 104 14.29 -0.52 4.42
CA LEU A 104 13.24 0.12 3.61
C LEU A 104 12.02 0.57 4.44
N ASN A 105 11.74 -0.07 5.59
CA ASN A 105 10.63 0.33 6.46
C ASN A 105 10.80 1.71 7.08
N ARG A 106 12.03 2.26 7.14
CA ARG A 106 12.25 3.65 7.60
C ARG A 106 11.54 4.68 6.72
N GLU A 107 11.49 4.41 5.42
CA GLU A 107 10.82 5.27 4.45
C GLU A 107 9.37 4.82 4.20
N ALA A 108 9.17 3.50 4.00
CA ALA A 108 7.86 2.97 3.59
C ALA A 108 6.78 3.13 4.66
N LYS A 109 7.12 2.95 5.94
CA LYS A 109 6.15 3.06 7.04
C LYS A 109 5.51 4.45 7.17
N PRO A 110 6.27 5.55 7.33
CA PRO A 110 5.67 6.88 7.42
C PRO A 110 4.93 7.26 6.13
N LEU A 111 5.44 6.84 4.96
CA LEU A 111 4.79 7.08 3.67
C LEU A 111 3.42 6.38 3.57
N ALA A 112 3.35 5.09 3.90
CA ALA A 112 2.11 4.32 3.88
C ALA A 112 1.05 4.92 4.83
N LEU A 113 1.45 5.31 6.04
CA LEU A 113 0.55 5.94 7.01
C LEU A 113 0.05 7.30 6.51
N ALA A 114 0.93 8.13 5.94
CA ALA A 114 0.53 9.43 5.39
C ALA A 114 -0.50 9.30 4.24
N ILE A 115 -0.35 8.31 3.37
CA ILE A 115 -1.32 8.02 2.29
C ILE A 115 -2.68 7.59 2.86
N LEU A 116 -2.67 6.71 3.87
CA LEU A 116 -3.89 6.19 4.50
C LEU A 116 -4.63 7.27 5.33
N ASP A 117 -3.90 8.15 6.00
CA ASP A 117 -4.47 9.27 6.76
C ASP A 117 -5.03 10.34 5.81
N ALA A 118 -4.40 10.58 4.65
CA ALA A 118 -4.88 11.52 3.63
C ALA A 118 -6.13 11.07 2.86
N THR A 119 -6.70 9.90 3.19
CA THR A 119 -7.96 9.43 2.62
C THR A 119 -9.17 9.86 3.48
N GLU A 120 -8.93 10.57 4.58
CA GLU A 120 -9.91 11.42 5.25
C GLU A 120 -10.07 12.76 4.51
N GLU A 121 -10.85 12.77 3.42
CA GLU A 121 -11.63 13.98 3.14
C GLU A 121 -13.12 13.59 3.21
N PRO A 122 -13.89 14.17 4.14
CA PRO A 122 -15.33 14.15 4.01
C PRO A 122 -15.68 14.91 2.73
N LEU A 123 -16.46 14.29 1.85
CA LEU A 123 -17.11 14.96 0.72
C LEU A 123 -17.70 16.29 1.24
N PRO A 124 -17.44 17.44 0.60
CA PRO A 124 -18.15 18.66 0.95
C PRO A 124 -19.64 18.36 0.81
N ALA A 125 -20.41 18.60 1.89
CA ALA A 125 -21.85 18.50 1.86
C ALA A 125 -22.33 19.32 0.65
N HIS A 126 -22.90 18.63 -0.34
CA HIS A 126 -23.47 19.26 -1.52
C HIS A 126 -24.39 20.39 -1.06
N GLY A 127 -24.10 21.59 -1.54
CA GLY A 127 -24.87 22.78 -1.23
C GLY A 127 -26.34 22.56 -1.50
N GLU A 128 -27.17 22.83 -0.50
CA GLU A 128 -28.56 23.13 -0.74
C GLU A 128 -28.66 24.55 -1.30
N SER A 129 -28.87 24.57 -2.62
CA SER A 129 -29.59 25.52 -3.45
C SER A 129 -29.83 26.92 -2.89
N ASN A 130 -29.12 27.84 -3.53
CA ASN A 130 -29.57 29.15 -3.94
C ASN A 130 -31.10 29.27 -4.15
N SER A 131 -31.76 30.19 -3.44
CA SER A 131 -32.97 30.88 -3.88
C SER A 131 -33.10 32.21 -3.13
N SER A 132 -32.44 33.24 -3.66
CA SER A 132 -32.97 34.61 -3.65
C SER A 132 -33.80 34.77 -4.95
N PRO A 133 -34.72 35.75 -5.10
CA PRO A 133 -34.96 36.93 -4.25
C PRO A 133 -36.44 37.16 -3.90
N GLU A 134 -36.74 37.97 -2.89
CA GLU A 134 -38.03 38.66 -2.82
C GLU A 134 -37.79 40.12 -2.41
N GLU A 135 -37.85 41.01 -3.40
CA GLU A 135 -38.17 42.42 -3.21
C GLU A 135 -39.69 42.54 -3.07
N ALA A 136 -40.15 43.15 -1.97
CA ALA A 136 -41.34 44.00 -1.89
C ALA A 136 -41.31 44.81 -0.59
#